data_AF-M0DGD7-F1
#
_entry.id   AF-M0DGD7-F1
#
_cell.length_a   1.000
_cell.length_b   1.000
_cell.length_c   1.000
_cell.angle_alpha   90.00
_cell.angle_beta   90.00
_cell.angle_gamma   90.00
#
_symmetry.space_group_name_H-M   'P 1'
#
loop_
_entity.id
_entity.type
_entity.pdbx_description
1 polymer ?
#
loop_
_entity_poly.entity_id
_entity_poly.type
_entity_poly.pdbx_seq_one_letter_code
_entity_poly.pdbx_strand_id
1 'polypeptide(L)'
;MTETVRVAVPRKGRPLEAVLDRFAASADAAQVADDITSTLRHEKAVTKGKAHPDRDVYERLAAYSDLSDPAIPEYTLLRDDREGMPRRIVFDSVTFDVDGVAVQLVGREEPFRALRTHEFGLGFDSADLVLEEVVQLREEGVGSLADINARIDPMDTDVRVVSGLGDTVYHTLMAKPELLPPGSELNREFVADYEGPLCISPRYERLVEAVLGTGPLDGVSFAYPDESVEEEAAIADVGLGVYLTMTGSTARENGLVLGEHLFPSETVLMENVAETTETAERVERAIAGPDVETELVV
;
A
#
# COMPACT_ATOMS: atom_id res chain seq x y z
N MET A 1 -14.13 -31.46 5.14
CA MET A 1 -13.94 -30.23 4.36
C MET A 1 -12.88 -29.45 5.11
N THR A 2 -11.75 -29.15 4.47
CA THR A 2 -10.72 -28.28 5.05
C THR A 2 -11.35 -26.91 5.29
N GLU A 3 -11.01 -26.28 6.40
CA GLU A 3 -11.43 -24.91 6.73
C GLU A 3 -11.05 -23.95 5.60
N THR A 4 -11.97 -23.08 5.18
CA THR A 4 -11.68 -22.02 4.21
C THR A 4 -11.01 -20.86 4.93
N VAL A 5 -9.80 -20.50 4.52
CA VAL A 5 -9.09 -19.33 5.04
C VAL A 5 -9.56 -18.10 4.28
N ARG A 6 -10.11 -17.12 4.99
CA ARG A 6 -10.53 -15.85 4.40
C ARG A 6 -9.43 -14.82 4.61
N VAL A 7 -9.10 -14.09 3.55
CA VAL A 7 -8.02 -13.10 3.55
C VAL A 7 -8.58 -11.76 3.11
N ALA A 8 -8.44 -10.73 3.93
CA ALA A 8 -8.85 -9.37 3.57
C ALA A 8 -7.87 -8.78 2.55
N VAL A 9 -8.37 -8.24 1.44
CA VAL A 9 -7.52 -7.64 0.39
C VAL A 9 -8.07 -6.30 -0.07
N PRO A 10 -7.23 -5.40 -0.62
CA PRO A 10 -7.70 -4.16 -1.21
C PRO A 10 -8.64 -4.44 -2.39
N ARG A 11 -9.64 -3.58 -2.64
CA ARG A 11 -10.62 -3.83 -3.74
C ARG A 11 -10.17 -3.41 -5.13
N LYS A 12 -9.04 -2.70 -5.24
CA LYS A 12 -8.56 -2.10 -6.49
C LYS A 12 -7.14 -1.56 -6.36
N GLY A 13 -6.55 -1.27 -7.51
CA GLY A 13 -5.27 -0.57 -7.59
C GLY A 13 -4.08 -1.50 -7.45
N ARG A 14 -2.89 -0.91 -7.38
CA ARG A 14 -1.63 -1.66 -7.31
C ARG A 14 -1.59 -2.67 -6.16
N PRO A 15 -2.07 -2.35 -4.94
CA PRO A 15 -2.01 -3.32 -3.87
C PRO A 15 -2.77 -4.61 -4.15
N LEU A 16 -3.96 -4.52 -4.76
CA LEU A 16 -4.68 -5.74 -5.18
C LEU A 16 -3.94 -6.47 -6.31
N GLU A 17 -3.39 -5.75 -7.28
CA GLU A 17 -2.61 -6.36 -8.38
C GLU A 17 -1.42 -7.16 -7.81
N ALA A 18 -0.68 -6.59 -6.84
CA ALA A 18 0.43 -7.27 -6.17
C ALA A 18 -0.01 -8.55 -5.42
N VAL A 19 -1.15 -8.49 -4.73
CA VAL A 19 -1.73 -9.67 -4.07
C VAL A 19 -2.10 -10.74 -5.11
N LEU A 20 -2.77 -10.36 -6.19
CA LEU A 20 -3.17 -11.31 -7.23
C LEU A 20 -1.97 -11.95 -7.93
N ASP A 21 -0.93 -11.17 -8.23
CA ASP A 21 0.33 -11.65 -8.78
C ASP A 21 1.00 -12.63 -7.82
N ARG A 22 0.93 -12.36 -6.50
CA ARG A 22 1.47 -13.29 -5.50
C ARG A 22 0.71 -14.61 -5.47
N PHE A 23 -0.62 -14.58 -5.47
CA PHE A 23 -1.42 -15.80 -5.52
C PHE A 23 -1.26 -16.54 -6.85
N ALA A 24 -1.07 -15.85 -7.97
CA ALA A 24 -0.75 -16.46 -9.26
C ALA A 24 0.59 -17.23 -9.26
N ALA A 25 1.56 -16.79 -8.45
CA ALA A 25 2.84 -17.48 -8.29
C ALA A 25 2.77 -18.67 -7.32
N SER A 26 1.89 -18.60 -6.32
CA SER A 26 1.76 -19.60 -5.25
C SER A 26 0.63 -20.62 -5.46
N ALA A 27 -0.22 -20.44 -6.48
CA ALA A 27 -1.38 -21.28 -6.76
C ALA A 27 -1.64 -21.37 -8.27
N ASP A 28 -2.54 -22.28 -8.68
CA ASP A 28 -3.06 -22.35 -10.06
C ASP A 28 -4.11 -21.24 -10.30
N ALA A 29 -3.68 -19.99 -10.10
CA ALA A 29 -4.53 -18.79 -10.08
C ALA A 29 -4.16 -17.77 -11.17
N ALA A 30 -3.15 -18.05 -12.00
CA ALA A 30 -2.59 -17.09 -12.94
C ALA A 30 -3.62 -16.51 -13.92
N GLN A 31 -4.47 -17.36 -14.51
CA GLN A 31 -5.50 -16.88 -15.44
C GLN A 31 -6.53 -15.98 -14.74
N VAL A 32 -6.99 -16.39 -13.56
CA VAL A 32 -7.99 -15.64 -12.80
C VAL A 32 -7.42 -14.30 -12.32
N ALA A 33 -6.16 -14.27 -11.88
CA ALA A 33 -5.45 -13.06 -11.49
C ALA A 33 -5.32 -12.05 -12.65
N ASP A 34 -4.96 -12.52 -13.85
CA ASP A 34 -4.88 -11.68 -15.05
C ASP A 34 -6.26 -11.15 -15.46
N ASP A 35 -7.30 -12.00 -15.42
CA ASP A 35 -8.68 -11.61 -15.73
C ASP A 35 -9.18 -10.52 -14.78
N ILE A 36 -8.93 -10.63 -13.48
CA ILE A 36 -9.29 -9.62 -12.48
C ILE A 36 -8.53 -8.31 -12.74
N THR A 37 -7.21 -8.40 -12.91
CA THR A 37 -6.35 -7.23 -13.15
C THR A 37 -6.77 -6.48 -14.42
N SER A 38 -6.98 -7.20 -15.52
CA SER A 38 -7.44 -6.66 -16.80
C SER A 38 -8.81 -5.98 -16.67
N THR A 39 -9.76 -6.64 -15.99
CA THR A 39 -11.11 -6.10 -15.75
C THR A 39 -11.04 -4.80 -14.95
N LEU A 40 -10.30 -4.76 -13.85
CA LEU A 40 -10.19 -3.56 -13.02
C LEU A 40 -9.43 -2.42 -13.69
N ARG A 41 -8.43 -2.74 -14.52
CA ARG A 41 -7.72 -1.74 -15.36
C ARG A 41 -8.65 -1.18 -16.43
N HIS A 42 -9.48 -2.00 -17.06
CA HIS A 42 -10.54 -1.54 -17.98
C HIS A 42 -11.50 -0.59 -17.26
N GLU A 43 -12.06 -0.98 -16.12
CA GLU A 43 -12.99 -0.14 -15.35
C GLU A 43 -12.33 1.14 -14.84
N LYS A 44 -11.02 1.11 -14.51
CA LYS A 44 -10.23 2.32 -14.23
C LYS A 44 -10.18 3.25 -15.45
N ALA A 45 -9.99 2.71 -16.65
CA ALA A 45 -9.98 3.48 -17.89
C ALA A 45 -11.35 4.08 -18.21
N VAL A 46 -12.43 3.32 -18.02
CA VAL A 46 -13.82 3.80 -18.18
C VAL A 46 -14.09 4.96 -17.22
N THR A 47 -13.73 4.78 -15.95
CA THR A 47 -13.88 5.81 -14.91
C THR A 47 -13.12 7.09 -15.26
N LYS A 48 -11.93 6.97 -15.88
CA LYS A 48 -11.12 8.12 -16.33
C LYS A 48 -11.55 8.70 -17.69
N GLY A 49 -12.66 8.22 -18.27
CA GLY A 49 -13.11 8.63 -19.60
C GLY A 49 -12.17 8.25 -20.75
N LYS A 50 -11.27 7.28 -20.52
CA LYS A 50 -10.30 6.78 -21.52
C LYS A 50 -10.80 5.56 -22.27
N ALA A 51 -11.90 4.95 -21.82
CA ALA A 51 -12.59 3.85 -22.47
C ALA A 51 -14.11 4.07 -22.43
N HIS A 52 -14.80 3.62 -23.47
CA HIS A 52 -16.24 3.80 -23.63
C HIS A 52 -16.89 2.45 -23.93
N PRO A 53 -17.43 1.75 -22.92
CA PRO A 53 -18.04 0.45 -23.12
C PRO A 53 -19.40 0.58 -23.80
N ASP A 54 -19.75 -0.40 -24.62
CA ASP A 54 -21.06 -0.46 -25.29
C ASP A 54 -22.20 -0.83 -24.31
N ARG A 55 -21.86 -1.49 -23.19
CA ARG A 55 -22.79 -1.95 -22.16
C ARG A 55 -22.83 -1.00 -20.98
N ASP A 56 -23.99 -0.89 -20.33
CA ASP A 56 -24.11 -0.12 -19.09
C ASP A 56 -23.38 -0.80 -17.92
N VAL A 57 -23.27 -0.08 -16.79
CA VAL A 57 -22.50 -0.55 -15.63
C VAL A 57 -23.07 -1.84 -15.00
N TYR A 58 -24.38 -2.05 -15.04
CA TYR A 58 -25.01 -3.22 -14.46
C TYR A 58 -24.86 -4.44 -15.38
N GLU A 59 -24.97 -4.24 -16.69
CA GLU A 59 -24.72 -5.29 -17.68
C GLU A 59 -23.25 -5.74 -17.67
N ARG A 60 -22.31 -4.82 -17.46
CA ARG A 60 -20.89 -5.17 -17.28
C ARG A 60 -20.66 -5.93 -15.99
N LEU A 61 -21.20 -5.45 -14.86
CA LEU A 61 -21.10 -6.15 -13.58
C LEU A 61 -21.62 -7.59 -13.68
N ALA A 62 -22.80 -7.79 -14.27
CA ALA A 62 -23.39 -9.11 -14.48
C ALA A 62 -22.58 -10.00 -15.44
N ALA A 63 -21.79 -9.40 -16.34
CA ALA A 63 -20.90 -10.14 -17.23
C ALA A 63 -19.58 -10.55 -16.56
N TYR A 64 -19.16 -9.84 -15.51
CA TYR A 64 -17.90 -10.09 -14.82
C TYR A 64 -18.03 -11.10 -13.67
N SER A 65 -19.22 -11.25 -13.09
CA SER A 65 -19.45 -12.07 -11.89
C SER A 65 -20.33 -13.28 -12.13
N ASP A 66 -20.01 -14.39 -11.47
CA ASP A 66 -20.86 -15.57 -11.35
C ASP A 66 -21.00 -15.99 -9.88
N LEU A 67 -22.17 -15.73 -9.29
CA LEU A 67 -22.46 -16.02 -7.88
C LEU A 67 -22.62 -17.53 -7.60
N SER A 68 -22.57 -18.39 -8.62
CA SER A 68 -22.73 -19.83 -8.48
C SER A 68 -21.42 -20.60 -8.42
N ASP A 69 -20.31 -19.97 -8.81
CA ASP A 69 -18.97 -20.55 -8.80
C ASP A 69 -17.98 -19.64 -8.04
N PRO A 70 -17.56 -20.02 -6.82
CA PRO A 70 -16.65 -19.20 -6.01
C PRO A 70 -15.23 -19.09 -6.60
N ALA A 71 -14.87 -19.89 -7.61
CA ALA A 71 -13.61 -19.76 -8.33
C ALA A 71 -13.67 -18.66 -9.41
N ILE A 72 -14.86 -18.16 -9.76
CA ILE A 72 -15.06 -17.02 -10.64
C ILE A 72 -15.12 -15.75 -9.78
N PRO A 73 -14.42 -14.65 -10.18
CA PRO A 73 -14.39 -13.44 -9.37
C PRO A 73 -15.76 -12.76 -9.29
N GLU A 74 -16.11 -12.36 -8.08
CA GLU A 74 -17.22 -11.47 -7.80
C GLU A 74 -16.75 -10.02 -7.75
N TYR A 75 -17.60 -9.13 -8.26
CA TYR A 75 -17.38 -7.69 -8.22
C TYR A 75 -18.62 -7.03 -7.62
N THR A 76 -18.43 -5.82 -7.12
CA THR A 76 -19.54 -5.00 -6.62
C THR A 76 -19.47 -3.58 -7.15
N LEU A 77 -20.60 -2.87 -7.06
CA LEU A 77 -20.66 -1.45 -7.36
C LEU A 77 -20.42 -0.63 -6.10
N LEU A 78 -19.27 0.05 -6.06
CA LEU A 78 -18.94 1.02 -5.04
C LEU A 78 -19.37 2.42 -5.50
N ARG A 79 -19.99 3.18 -4.61
CA ARG A 79 -20.24 4.61 -4.83
C ARG A 79 -18.94 5.35 -4.48
N ASP A 80 -18.42 6.14 -5.42
CA ASP A 80 -17.28 7.01 -5.13
C ASP A 80 -17.85 8.32 -4.58
N ASP A 81 -17.35 8.77 -3.43
CA ASP A 81 -17.81 10.00 -2.79
C ASP A 81 -17.19 11.26 -3.42
N ARG A 82 -16.27 11.09 -4.37
CA ARG A 82 -15.67 12.19 -5.16
C ARG A 82 -16.66 12.83 -6.12
N GLU A 83 -16.55 14.15 -6.26
CA GLU A 83 -17.39 14.93 -7.14
C GLU A 83 -17.30 14.44 -8.60
N GLY A 84 -18.45 14.21 -9.24
CA GLY A 84 -18.55 13.80 -10.65
C GLY A 84 -18.34 12.30 -10.94
N MET A 85 -18.14 11.44 -9.94
CA MET A 85 -17.83 10.01 -10.13
C MET A 85 -18.94 9.11 -9.59
N PRO A 86 -19.94 8.71 -10.41
CA PRO A 86 -21.21 8.24 -9.86
C PRO A 86 -21.14 6.86 -9.19
N ARG A 87 -20.47 5.87 -9.81
CA ARG A 87 -20.29 4.48 -9.30
C ARG A 87 -19.14 3.81 -10.04
N ARG A 88 -18.42 2.90 -9.38
CA ARG A 88 -17.32 2.13 -9.98
C ARG A 88 -17.41 0.65 -9.59
N ILE A 89 -17.13 -0.23 -10.55
CA ILE A 89 -16.98 -1.66 -10.31
C ILE A 89 -15.65 -1.91 -9.59
N VAL A 90 -15.68 -2.66 -8.50
CA VAL A 90 -14.52 -3.03 -7.68
C VAL A 90 -14.54 -4.51 -7.34
N PHE A 91 -13.38 -5.09 -7.05
CA PHE A 91 -13.25 -6.49 -6.66
C PHE A 91 -13.99 -6.76 -5.33
N ASP A 92 -14.70 -7.89 -5.27
CA ASP A 92 -15.43 -8.32 -4.09
C ASP A 92 -14.89 -9.61 -3.49
N SER A 93 -14.88 -10.72 -4.24
CA SER A 93 -14.31 -11.95 -3.73
C SER A 93 -13.89 -12.93 -4.82
N VAL A 94 -12.99 -13.85 -4.50
CA VAL A 94 -12.69 -15.04 -5.30
C VAL A 94 -12.04 -16.09 -4.40
N THR A 95 -12.20 -17.36 -4.74
CA THR A 95 -11.63 -18.49 -4.00
C THR A 95 -10.61 -19.25 -4.84
N PHE A 96 -9.44 -19.51 -4.26
CA PHE A 96 -8.36 -20.29 -4.84
C PHE A 96 -8.09 -21.55 -4.01
N ASP A 97 -7.45 -22.55 -4.60
CA ASP A 97 -6.78 -23.61 -3.84
C ASP A 97 -5.29 -23.26 -3.69
N VAL A 98 -4.81 -23.21 -2.45
CA VAL A 98 -3.40 -23.00 -2.11
C VAL A 98 -2.95 -24.21 -1.29
N ASP A 99 -2.13 -25.07 -1.88
CA ASP A 99 -1.64 -26.31 -1.24
C ASP A 99 -2.75 -27.15 -0.57
N GLY A 100 -3.90 -27.31 -1.26
CA GLY A 100 -5.05 -28.07 -0.78
C GLY A 100 -5.88 -27.37 0.29
N VAL A 101 -5.68 -26.06 0.49
CA VAL A 101 -6.49 -25.19 1.34
C VAL A 101 -7.30 -24.25 0.47
N ALA A 102 -8.62 -24.21 0.68
CA ALA A 102 -9.46 -23.21 0.05
C ALA A 102 -9.16 -21.83 0.67
N VAL A 103 -8.66 -20.89 -0.12
CA VAL A 103 -8.38 -19.52 0.30
C VAL A 103 -9.33 -18.58 -0.42
N GLN A 104 -10.16 -17.86 0.33
CA GLN A 104 -11.06 -16.84 -0.20
C GLN A 104 -10.44 -15.46 -0.01
N LEU A 105 -10.07 -14.80 -1.10
CA LEU A 105 -9.76 -13.37 -1.08
C LEU A 105 -11.06 -12.59 -0.97
N VAL A 106 -11.11 -11.65 -0.04
CA VAL A 106 -12.28 -10.83 0.23
C VAL A 106 -11.90 -9.36 0.18
N GLY A 107 -12.44 -8.65 -0.79
CA GLY A 107 -12.26 -7.23 -0.99
C GLY A 107 -12.79 -6.40 0.18
N ARG A 108 -11.94 -5.54 0.72
CA ARG A 108 -12.25 -4.58 1.79
C ARG A 108 -11.74 -3.19 1.40
N GLU A 109 -12.52 -2.17 1.78
CA GLU A 109 -12.09 -0.78 1.60
C GLU A 109 -10.95 -0.43 2.54
N GLU A 110 -10.98 -0.99 3.76
CA GLU A 110 -9.94 -0.86 4.78
C GLU A 110 -9.54 -2.27 5.28
N PRO A 111 -8.75 -3.05 4.51
CA PRO A 111 -8.31 -4.38 4.91
C PRO A 111 -7.63 -4.40 6.28
N PHE A 112 -6.74 -3.44 6.56
CA PHE A 112 -6.06 -3.35 7.85
C PHE A 112 -7.04 -3.21 9.03
N ARG A 113 -8.05 -2.35 8.87
CA ARG A 113 -9.12 -2.19 9.87
C ARG A 113 -9.88 -3.49 10.12
N ALA A 114 -10.15 -4.27 9.07
CA ALA A 114 -10.86 -5.53 9.19
C ALA A 114 -10.10 -6.57 10.04
N LEU A 115 -8.76 -6.57 9.97
CA LEU A 115 -7.91 -7.37 10.85
C LEU A 115 -7.95 -6.85 12.28
N ARG A 116 -7.84 -5.54 12.48
CA ARG A 116 -7.89 -4.92 13.82
C ARG A 116 -9.22 -5.18 14.54
N THR A 117 -10.31 -5.33 13.81
CA THR A 117 -11.63 -5.66 14.37
C THR A 117 -11.89 -7.16 14.48
N HIS A 118 -10.87 -8.00 14.31
CA HIS A 118 -10.96 -9.47 14.42
C HIS A 118 -11.95 -10.09 13.42
N GLU A 119 -12.19 -9.45 12.26
CA GLU A 119 -13.03 -10.03 11.20
C GLU A 119 -12.24 -11.08 10.38
N PHE A 120 -10.92 -10.89 10.27
CA PHE A 120 -9.99 -11.75 9.53
C PHE A 120 -8.72 -12.00 10.33
N GLY A 121 -8.16 -13.20 10.17
CA GLY A 121 -6.83 -13.55 10.69
C GLY A 121 -5.69 -13.14 9.77
N LEU A 122 -5.92 -13.04 8.45
CA LEU A 122 -4.92 -12.63 7.46
C LEU A 122 -5.45 -11.52 6.57
N GLY A 123 -4.56 -10.65 6.11
CA GLY A 123 -4.90 -9.66 5.11
C GLY A 123 -3.71 -8.92 4.53
N PHE A 124 -4.01 -8.15 3.50
CA PHE A 124 -3.04 -7.35 2.76
C PHE A 124 -3.47 -5.90 2.72
N ASP A 125 -2.52 -5.00 2.95
CA ASP A 125 -2.73 -3.57 2.82
C ASP A 125 -1.39 -2.86 2.59
N SER A 126 -1.41 -1.54 2.46
CA SER A 126 -0.17 -0.75 2.34
C SER A 126 0.57 -0.67 3.69
N ALA A 127 1.91 -0.81 3.65
CA ALA A 127 2.78 -0.56 4.79
C ALA A 127 2.61 0.87 5.35
N ASP A 128 2.28 1.84 4.48
CA ASP A 128 2.02 3.22 4.86
C ASP A 128 0.91 3.32 5.90
N LEU A 129 -0.18 2.55 5.74
CA LEU A 129 -1.30 2.56 6.69
C LEU A 129 -0.91 2.01 8.06
N VAL A 130 -0.02 1.03 8.11
CA VAL A 130 0.48 0.49 9.39
C VAL A 130 1.29 1.56 10.13
N LEU A 131 2.18 2.25 9.41
CA LEU A 131 2.98 3.35 9.95
C LEU A 131 2.10 4.50 10.44
N GLU A 132 1.05 4.84 9.68
CA GLU A 132 0.13 5.92 10.01
C GLU A 132 -0.77 5.57 11.19
N GLU A 133 -1.26 4.34 11.33
CA GLU A 133 -2.32 4.05 12.30
C GLU A 133 -1.84 3.51 13.64
N VAL A 134 -0.83 2.63 13.66
CA VAL A 134 -0.55 1.80 14.86
C VAL A 134 0.90 1.82 15.32
N VAL A 135 1.82 2.33 14.50
CA VAL A 135 3.22 2.47 14.92
C VAL A 135 3.37 3.66 15.85
N GLN A 136 3.99 3.43 17.02
CA GLN A 136 4.34 4.49 17.95
C GLN A 136 5.50 5.33 17.42
N LEU A 137 5.35 6.66 17.48
CA LEU A 137 6.41 7.60 17.17
C LEU A 137 7.47 7.60 18.27
N ARG A 138 8.75 7.66 17.88
CA ARG A 138 9.92 7.68 18.77
C ARG A 138 10.98 8.61 18.20
N GLU A 139 11.98 8.94 19.01
CA GLU A 139 13.10 9.81 18.60
C GLU A 139 13.83 9.25 17.38
N GLU A 140 14.10 7.94 17.37
CA GLU A 140 14.70 7.24 16.23
C GLU A 140 13.62 6.79 15.24
N GLY A 141 13.90 6.92 13.95
CA GLY A 141 13.01 6.47 12.87
C GLY A 141 12.92 4.96 12.71
N VAL A 142 11.92 4.50 11.96
CA VAL A 142 11.75 3.09 11.54
C VAL A 142 12.66 2.79 10.35
N GLY A 143 13.34 1.64 10.36
CA GLY A 143 14.19 1.17 9.26
C GLY A 143 13.93 -0.26 8.80
N SER A 144 13.13 -1.04 9.54
CA SER A 144 12.87 -2.45 9.24
C SER A 144 11.46 -2.88 9.63
N LEU A 145 11.02 -4.04 9.13
CA LEU A 145 9.77 -4.69 9.54
C LEU A 145 9.81 -5.06 11.02
N ALA A 146 10.97 -5.51 11.53
CA ALA A 146 11.16 -5.77 12.96
C ALA A 146 10.91 -4.51 13.81
N ASP A 147 11.38 -3.34 13.36
CA ASP A 147 11.14 -2.06 14.03
C ASP A 147 9.65 -1.70 14.04
N ILE A 148 8.93 -1.94 12.93
CA ILE A 148 7.47 -1.73 12.84
C ILE A 148 6.79 -2.55 13.94
N ASN A 149 6.99 -3.86 13.94
CA ASN A 149 6.33 -4.76 14.90
C ASN A 149 6.73 -4.47 16.36
N ALA A 150 7.96 -4.03 16.62
CA ALA A 150 8.42 -3.63 17.96
C ALA A 150 7.79 -2.33 18.47
N ARG A 151 7.16 -1.54 17.59
CA ARG A 151 6.50 -0.26 17.91
C ARG A 151 4.98 -0.34 17.88
N ILE A 152 4.40 -1.47 17.50
CA ILE A 152 2.95 -1.71 17.62
C ILE A 152 2.65 -2.07 19.07
N ASP A 153 1.76 -1.30 19.71
CA ASP A 153 1.31 -1.61 21.07
C ASP A 153 0.36 -2.83 21.05
N PRO A 154 0.69 -3.94 21.74
CA PRO A 154 -0.21 -5.09 21.82
C PRO A 154 -1.55 -4.77 22.51
N MET A 155 -1.66 -3.68 23.27
CA MET A 155 -2.93 -3.23 23.83
C MET A 155 -3.81 -2.51 22.80
N ASP A 156 -3.22 -1.97 21.72
CA ASP A 156 -3.94 -1.27 20.65
C ASP A 156 -4.36 -2.23 19.53
N THR A 157 -3.52 -3.22 19.21
CA THR A 157 -3.85 -4.25 18.22
C THR A 157 -2.99 -5.52 18.32
N ASP A 158 -3.63 -6.66 18.03
CA ASP A 158 -2.99 -7.96 17.82
C ASP A 158 -2.39 -8.13 16.41
N VAL A 159 -2.49 -7.12 15.53
CA VAL A 159 -2.03 -7.24 14.15
C VAL A 159 -0.51 -7.06 14.05
N ARG A 160 0.16 -7.93 13.29
CA ARG A 160 1.59 -7.87 12.98
C ARG A 160 1.84 -7.94 11.49
N VAL A 161 2.90 -7.27 11.05
CA VAL A 161 3.37 -7.32 9.66
C VAL A 161 4.26 -8.55 9.51
N VAL A 162 3.96 -9.39 8.52
CA VAL A 162 4.66 -10.65 8.26
C VAL A 162 5.74 -10.48 7.19
N SER A 163 5.37 -9.90 6.05
CA SER A 163 6.28 -9.70 4.91
C SER A 163 5.78 -8.61 3.97
N GLY A 164 6.65 -8.03 3.16
CA GLY A 164 6.27 -7.26 1.97
C GLY A 164 5.96 -8.15 0.76
N LEU A 165 5.47 -7.55 -0.33
CA LEU A 165 5.21 -8.21 -1.61
C LEU A 165 6.12 -7.74 -2.75
N GLY A 166 7.01 -6.76 -2.52
CA GLY A 166 7.97 -6.31 -3.54
C GLY A 166 7.38 -5.38 -4.61
N ASP A 167 6.14 -4.89 -4.45
CA ASP A 167 5.55 -3.87 -5.32
C ASP A 167 5.97 -2.45 -4.91
N THR A 168 7.26 -2.26 -4.69
CA THR A 168 7.83 -1.12 -3.97
C THR A 168 7.64 0.22 -4.70
N VAL A 169 7.26 1.22 -3.93
CA VAL A 169 7.44 2.65 -4.21
C VAL A 169 8.22 3.23 -3.03
N TYR A 170 9.01 4.28 -3.23
CA TYR A 170 9.76 4.86 -2.12
C TYR A 170 9.24 6.22 -1.73
N HIS A 171 9.10 6.45 -0.43
CA HIS A 171 9.11 7.81 0.11
C HIS A 171 10.53 8.33 0.02
N THR A 172 10.76 9.29 -0.87
CA THR A 172 12.11 9.74 -1.25
C THR A 172 12.32 11.17 -0.78
N LEU A 173 13.48 11.43 -0.17
CA LEU A 173 13.92 12.80 0.10
C LEU A 173 14.22 13.52 -1.21
N MET A 174 13.77 14.77 -1.32
CA MET A 174 14.02 15.62 -2.47
C MET A 174 14.41 17.01 -2.02
N ALA A 175 15.43 17.59 -2.65
CA ALA A 175 15.88 18.93 -2.32
C ALA A 175 16.26 19.72 -3.57
N LYS A 176 16.13 21.05 -3.47
CA LYS A 176 16.78 21.98 -4.38
C LYS A 176 18.31 21.85 -4.25
N PRO A 177 19.05 21.84 -5.38
CA PRO A 177 20.51 21.78 -5.36
C PRO A 177 21.16 22.86 -4.48
N GLU A 178 20.55 24.05 -4.39
CA GLU A 178 21.06 25.19 -3.62
C GLU A 178 21.04 24.96 -2.11
N LEU A 179 20.22 24.02 -1.61
CA LEU A 179 20.16 23.65 -0.19
C LEU A 179 21.23 22.63 0.19
N LEU A 180 21.87 21.97 -0.77
CA LEU A 180 22.85 20.92 -0.52
C LEU A 180 24.26 21.51 -0.50
N PRO A 181 24.96 21.52 0.65
CA PRO A 181 26.38 21.85 0.69
C PRO A 181 27.18 21.00 -0.30
N PRO A 182 28.27 21.55 -0.89
CA PRO A 182 29.12 20.75 -1.78
C PRO A 182 29.63 19.48 -1.09
N GLY A 183 29.27 18.32 -1.63
CA GLY A 183 29.69 17.01 -1.13
C GLY A 183 28.80 16.43 -0.01
N SER A 184 27.71 17.10 0.38
CA SER A 184 26.70 16.49 1.26
C SER A 184 25.83 15.51 0.51
N GLU A 185 25.42 14.44 1.17
CA GLU A 185 24.37 13.54 0.70
C GLU A 185 23.02 13.98 1.27
N LEU A 186 21.96 13.86 0.47
CA LEU A 186 20.60 14.11 0.93
C LEU A 186 20.07 12.83 1.59
N ASN A 187 20.25 12.72 2.91
CA ASN A 187 19.93 11.55 3.71
C ASN A 187 19.27 11.95 5.05
N ARG A 188 18.97 10.98 5.91
CA ARG A 188 18.39 11.26 7.25
C ARG A 188 19.26 12.17 8.12
N GLU A 189 20.59 12.08 8.01
CA GLU A 189 21.53 12.95 8.75
C GLU A 189 21.39 14.41 8.29
N PHE A 190 21.26 14.64 6.98
CA PHE A 190 20.98 15.98 6.45
C PHE A 190 19.69 16.57 7.04
N VAL A 191 18.63 15.77 7.20
CA VAL A 191 17.37 16.24 7.79
C VAL A 191 17.55 16.60 9.27
N ALA A 192 18.32 15.81 10.02
CA ALA A 192 18.57 16.08 11.44
C ALA A 192 19.28 17.42 11.70
N ASP A 193 20.12 17.86 10.77
CA ASP A 193 20.81 19.15 10.83
C ASP A 193 20.03 20.31 10.16
N TYR A 194 18.87 20.02 9.56
CA TYR A 194 18.09 20.99 8.82
C TYR A 194 17.12 21.76 9.71
N GLU A 195 17.20 23.10 9.64
CA GLU A 195 16.22 24.01 10.24
C GLU A 195 15.39 24.68 9.14
N GLY A 196 14.09 24.37 9.06
CA GLY A 196 13.23 24.97 8.05
C GLY A 196 11.99 24.17 7.66
N PRO A 197 11.32 24.57 6.56
CA PRO A 197 10.13 23.87 6.09
C PRO A 197 10.47 22.56 5.35
N LEU A 198 9.71 21.50 5.63
CA LEU A 198 9.75 20.24 4.89
C LEU A 198 8.39 20.02 4.21
N CYS A 199 8.38 20.07 2.88
CA CYS A 199 7.16 19.91 2.10
C CYS A 199 6.76 18.44 1.98
N ILE A 200 5.56 18.12 2.46
CA ILE A 200 4.99 16.77 2.42
C ILE A 200 3.49 16.83 2.09
N SER A 201 2.92 15.74 1.58
CA SER A 201 1.47 15.62 1.51
C SER A 201 0.89 15.49 2.93
N PRO A 202 -0.20 16.20 3.30
CA PRO A 202 -0.76 16.18 4.66
C PRO A 202 -1.04 14.78 5.20
N ARG A 203 -1.49 13.86 4.34
CA ARG A 203 -1.77 12.47 4.72
C ARG A 203 -0.54 11.70 5.23
N TYR A 204 0.66 12.10 4.82
CA TYR A 204 1.90 11.39 5.13
C TYR A 204 2.65 11.98 6.32
N GLU A 205 2.10 12.95 7.04
CA GLU A 205 2.77 13.59 8.18
C GLU A 205 3.23 12.56 9.22
N ARG A 206 2.30 11.78 9.72
CA ARG A 206 2.58 10.76 10.72
C ARG A 206 3.52 9.66 10.20
N LEU A 207 3.41 9.32 8.91
CA LEU A 207 4.32 8.38 8.24
C LEU A 207 5.75 8.92 8.24
N VAL A 208 5.93 10.18 7.82
CA VAL A 208 7.22 10.84 7.75
C VAL A 208 7.84 10.96 9.15
N GLU A 209 7.05 11.28 10.17
CA GLU A 209 7.50 11.25 11.57
C GLU A 209 7.93 9.85 12.01
N ALA A 210 7.18 8.81 11.66
CA ALA A 210 7.51 7.43 12.03
C ALA A 210 8.82 6.97 11.37
N VAL A 211 9.01 7.32 10.10
CA VAL A 211 10.14 6.88 9.28
C VAL A 211 11.41 7.65 9.63
N LEU A 212 11.35 8.97 9.77
CA LEU A 212 12.51 9.80 10.13
C LEU A 212 12.83 9.75 11.63
N GLY A 213 11.79 9.62 12.46
CA GLY A 213 11.87 9.80 13.91
C GLY A 213 11.59 11.25 14.30
N THR A 214 11.10 11.45 15.52
CA THR A 214 10.75 12.79 16.01
C THR A 214 11.98 13.64 16.29
N GLY A 215 13.12 13.04 16.65
CA GLY A 215 14.35 13.76 16.99
C GLY A 215 14.92 14.52 15.79
N PRO A 216 15.16 13.87 14.64
CA PRO A 216 15.58 14.55 13.41
C PRO A 216 14.64 15.64 12.89
N LEU A 217 13.40 15.69 13.40
CA LEU A 217 12.38 16.65 12.98
C LEU A 217 12.23 17.85 13.93
N ASP A 218 13.00 17.95 15.01
CA ASP A 218 12.88 19.03 16.00
C ASP A 218 13.06 20.45 15.39
N GLY A 219 13.91 20.58 14.37
CA GLY A 219 14.14 21.83 13.62
C GLY A 219 13.21 22.04 12.43
N VAL A 220 12.32 21.09 12.17
CA VAL A 220 11.50 21.04 10.95
C VAL A 220 10.09 21.57 11.21
N SER A 221 9.55 22.27 10.23
CA SER A 221 8.13 22.61 10.17
C SER A 221 7.51 22.02 8.92
N PHE A 222 6.40 21.29 9.03
CA PHE A 222 5.75 20.73 7.85
C PHE A 222 5.07 21.82 7.01
N ALA A 223 5.33 21.79 5.71
CA ALA A 223 4.64 22.57 4.71
C ALA A 223 3.84 21.63 3.80
N TYR A 224 2.70 22.08 3.31
CA TYR A 224 1.80 21.23 2.52
C TYR A 224 1.51 21.86 1.16
N PRO A 225 1.48 21.06 0.08
CA PRO A 225 1.07 21.53 -1.24
C PRO A 225 -0.42 21.91 -1.26
N ASP A 226 -0.75 22.93 -2.04
CA ASP A 226 -2.14 23.18 -2.45
C ASP A 226 -2.63 22.03 -3.34
N GLU A 227 -3.91 21.64 -3.22
CA GLU A 227 -4.49 20.50 -3.95
C GLU A 227 -4.39 20.60 -5.49
N SER A 228 -4.22 21.81 -6.03
CA SER A 228 -4.10 22.06 -7.48
C SER A 228 -2.67 22.04 -8.00
N VAL A 229 -1.67 21.86 -7.14
CA VAL A 229 -0.24 21.94 -7.48
C VAL A 229 0.35 20.53 -7.41
N GLU A 230 1.15 20.17 -8.42
CA GLU A 230 1.91 18.92 -8.39
C GLU A 230 2.91 18.93 -7.23
N GLU A 231 3.00 17.82 -6.50
CA GLU A 231 3.74 17.74 -5.25
C GLU A 231 5.23 18.05 -5.44
N GLU A 232 5.85 17.58 -6.52
CA GLU A 232 7.25 17.90 -6.83
C GLU A 232 7.46 19.40 -7.14
N ALA A 233 6.47 20.08 -7.72
CA ALA A 233 6.55 21.52 -7.96
C ALA A 233 6.41 22.30 -6.64
N ALA A 234 5.54 21.86 -5.73
CA ALA A 234 5.43 22.44 -4.39
C ALA A 234 6.70 22.21 -3.57
N ILE A 235 7.30 21.02 -3.63
CA ILE A 235 8.59 20.73 -3.01
C ILE A 235 9.68 21.60 -3.61
N ALA A 236 9.68 21.82 -4.93
CA ALA A 236 10.60 22.76 -5.55
C ALA A 236 10.40 24.18 -5.01
N ASP A 237 9.18 24.66 -4.82
CA ASP A 237 8.95 26.01 -4.25
C ASP A 237 9.50 26.12 -2.82
N VAL A 238 9.18 25.17 -1.94
CA VAL A 238 9.61 25.12 -0.53
C VAL A 238 11.11 24.88 -0.38
N GLY A 239 11.66 23.99 -1.20
CA GLY A 239 13.07 23.67 -1.30
C GLY A 239 13.46 22.27 -0.81
N LEU A 240 12.82 21.73 0.22
CA LEU A 240 13.05 20.38 0.75
C LEU A 240 11.70 19.67 0.92
N GLY A 241 11.65 18.37 0.64
CA GLY A 241 10.42 17.60 0.80
C GLY A 241 10.59 16.09 0.76
N VAL A 242 9.51 15.39 1.09
CA VAL A 242 9.38 13.94 0.96
C VAL A 242 8.14 13.63 0.14
N TYR A 243 8.30 12.82 -0.89
CA TYR A 243 7.16 12.30 -1.65
C TYR A 243 7.45 10.94 -2.28
N LEU A 244 6.38 10.28 -2.75
CA LEU A 244 6.47 8.97 -3.39
C LEU A 244 7.14 9.07 -4.76
N THR A 245 8.15 8.25 -5.00
CA THR A 245 8.76 8.10 -6.33
C THR A 245 8.91 6.66 -6.76
N MET A 246 8.74 6.46 -8.07
CA MET A 246 9.13 5.23 -8.77
C MET A 246 10.47 5.42 -9.50
N THR A 247 10.53 6.41 -10.40
CA THR A 247 11.75 6.75 -11.16
C THR A 247 12.31 8.12 -10.76
N GLY A 248 11.47 8.97 -10.15
CA GLY A 248 11.76 10.36 -9.81
C GLY A 248 12.06 11.24 -11.03
N SER A 249 11.45 10.94 -12.19
CA SER A 249 11.58 11.76 -13.41
C SER A 249 10.96 13.15 -13.22
N THR A 250 9.72 13.21 -12.72
CA THR A 250 9.00 14.47 -12.42
C THR A 250 9.76 15.38 -11.46
N ALA A 251 10.38 14.81 -10.42
CA ALA A 251 11.21 15.57 -9.48
C ALA A 251 12.40 16.25 -10.19
N ARG A 252 13.10 15.51 -11.07
CA ARG A 252 14.23 16.06 -11.83
C ARG A 252 13.79 17.10 -12.86
N GLU A 253 12.61 16.95 -13.45
CA GLU A 253 12.02 17.95 -14.35
C GLU A 253 11.73 19.27 -13.61
N ASN A 254 11.40 19.19 -12.32
CA ASN A 254 11.26 20.34 -11.42
C ASN A 254 12.59 20.82 -10.81
N GLY A 255 13.73 20.30 -11.28
CA GLY A 255 15.07 20.71 -10.84
C GLY A 255 15.49 20.18 -9.47
N LEU A 256 14.78 19.19 -8.92
CA LEU A 256 15.11 18.58 -7.63
C LEU A 256 16.19 17.50 -7.76
N VAL A 257 17.02 17.41 -6.73
CA VAL A 257 17.92 16.29 -6.47
C VAL A 257 17.16 15.26 -5.63
N LEU A 258 17.25 13.99 -6.03
CA LEU A 258 16.73 12.88 -5.24
C LEU A 258 17.81 12.40 -4.26
N GLY A 259 17.39 12.17 -3.03
CA GLY A 259 18.21 11.65 -1.95
C GLY A 259 17.85 10.23 -1.56
N GLU A 260 18.04 9.94 -0.28
CA GLU A 260 17.74 8.65 0.33
C GLU A 260 16.27 8.24 0.12
N HIS A 261 16.08 6.95 -0.16
CA HIS A 261 14.80 6.29 -0.09
C HIS A 261 14.52 5.96 1.38
N LEU A 262 13.65 6.74 2.02
CA LEU A 262 13.44 6.69 3.45
C LEU A 262 12.77 5.39 3.90
N PHE A 263 11.72 4.98 3.19
CA PHE A 263 10.99 3.77 3.51
C PHE A 263 10.31 3.19 2.25
N PRO A 264 10.35 1.86 2.06
CA PRO A 264 9.62 1.19 0.98
C PRO A 264 8.12 1.14 1.29
N SER A 265 7.34 1.89 0.53
CA SER A 265 5.89 1.76 0.46
C SER A 265 5.55 0.54 -0.39
N GLU A 266 5.29 -0.57 0.29
CA GLU A 266 4.91 -1.85 -0.30
C GLU A 266 3.54 -2.30 0.21
N THR A 267 2.91 -3.19 -0.55
CA THR A 267 1.84 -4.02 -0.03
C THR A 267 2.44 -5.05 0.92
N VAL A 268 1.89 -5.17 2.11
CA VAL A 268 2.35 -6.08 3.16
C VAL A 268 1.31 -7.13 3.49
N LEU A 269 1.78 -8.35 3.74
CA LEU A 269 1.01 -9.38 4.42
C LEU A 269 0.99 -9.07 5.92
N MET A 270 -0.19 -9.12 6.50
CA MET A 270 -0.41 -8.93 7.92
C MET A 270 -1.21 -10.10 8.49
N GLU A 271 -0.93 -10.41 9.75
CA GLU A 271 -1.66 -11.39 10.53
C GLU A 271 -2.26 -10.74 11.78
N ASN A 272 -3.46 -11.17 12.18
CA ASN A 272 -3.96 -10.96 13.53
C ASN A 272 -3.64 -12.22 14.34
N VAL A 273 -2.64 -12.13 15.23
CA VAL A 273 -2.11 -13.29 15.95
C VAL A 273 -3.13 -13.98 16.86
N ALA A 274 -4.22 -13.28 17.23
CA ALA A 274 -5.30 -13.85 18.03
C ALA A 274 -6.31 -14.66 17.20
N GLU A 275 -6.42 -14.39 15.90
CA GLU A 275 -7.38 -15.01 14.98
C GLU A 275 -6.73 -16.00 14.00
N THR A 276 -5.40 -16.00 13.90
CA THR A 276 -4.65 -16.93 13.03
C THR A 276 -4.78 -18.38 13.53
N THR A 277 -5.18 -19.29 12.63
CA THR A 277 -5.26 -20.74 12.89
C THR A 277 -4.10 -21.48 12.24
N GLU A 278 -3.87 -22.75 12.62
CA GLU A 278 -2.85 -23.59 11.96
C GLU A 278 -3.07 -23.70 10.43
N THR A 279 -4.33 -23.65 9.98
CA THR A 279 -4.67 -23.63 8.55
C THR A 279 -4.22 -22.31 7.90
N ALA A 280 -4.43 -21.18 8.58
CA ALA A 280 -3.99 -19.86 8.12
C ALA A 280 -2.46 -19.75 8.09
N GLU A 281 -1.73 -20.25 9.10
CA GLU A 281 -0.25 -20.28 9.10
C GLU A 281 0.34 -21.09 7.95
N ARG A 282 -0.38 -22.12 7.48
CA ARG A 282 0.03 -22.87 6.27
C ARG A 282 -0.11 -22.02 5.02
N VAL A 283 -1.23 -21.30 4.89
CA VAL A 283 -1.48 -20.38 3.78
C VAL A 283 -0.46 -19.24 3.78
N GLU A 284 -0.23 -18.64 4.95
CA GLU A 284 0.78 -17.61 5.17
C GLU A 284 2.16 -18.05 4.68
N ARG A 285 2.64 -19.23 5.10
CA ARG A 285 3.94 -19.75 4.64
C ARG A 285 4.02 -19.99 3.14
N ALA A 286 2.92 -20.40 2.51
CA ALA A 286 2.86 -20.58 1.06
C ALA A 286 2.97 -19.23 0.31
N ILE A 287 2.34 -18.18 0.85
CA ILE A 287 2.30 -16.84 0.25
C ILE A 287 3.39 -15.88 0.76
N ALA A 288 4.15 -16.21 1.80
CA ALA A 288 5.28 -15.43 2.31
C ALA A 288 6.64 -16.14 2.09
N GLY A 289 6.69 -17.10 1.16
CA GLY A 289 7.87 -17.91 0.89
C GLY A 289 9.11 -17.10 0.46
N PRO A 290 10.31 -17.70 0.51
CA PRO A 290 11.61 -17.03 0.34
C PRO A 290 11.86 -16.42 -1.05
N ASP A 291 11.01 -16.73 -2.03
CA ASP A 291 11.11 -16.19 -3.39
C ASP A 291 10.50 -14.79 -3.54
N VAL A 292 9.95 -14.21 -2.47
CA VAL A 292 9.45 -12.83 -2.47
C VAL A 292 10.62 -11.87 -2.32
N GLU A 293 11.02 -11.22 -3.41
CA GLU A 293 11.96 -10.11 -3.39
C GLU A 293 11.25 -8.86 -2.83
N THR A 294 11.49 -8.53 -1.57
CA THR A 294 10.93 -7.34 -0.89
C THR A 294 12.07 -6.44 -0.40
N GLU A 295 11.84 -5.13 -0.45
CA GLU A 295 12.79 -4.12 0.05
C GLU A 295 12.57 -3.84 1.56
N LEU A 296 11.48 -4.36 2.13
CA LEU A 296 11.28 -4.37 3.59
C LEU A 296 12.27 -5.35 4.22
N VAL A 297 13.27 -4.79 4.89
CA VAL A 297 14.23 -5.58 5.66
C VAL A 297 13.51 -6.30 6.80
N VAL A 298 13.50 -7.63 6.75
CA VAL A 298 12.91 -8.53 7.76
C VAL A 298 13.86 -8.72 8.92
#